data_AF-A0AAW2K7T7-F1
#
_entry.id   AF-A0AAW2K7T7-F1
#
_cell.length_a   1.000
_cell.length_b   1.000
_cell.length_c   1.000
_cell.angle_alpha   90.00
_cell.angle_beta   90.00
_cell.angle_gamma   90.00
#
_symmetry.space_group_name_H-M   'P 1'
#
loop_
_entity.id
_entity.type
_entity.pdbx_description
1 polymer ?
#
loop_
_entity_poly.entity_id
_entity_poly.type
_entity_poly.pdbx_seq_one_letter_code
_entity_poly.pdbx_strand_id
1 'polypeptide(L)'
;MQEDQFIWQPYDMDSDRIMVYAADFTPELWRSACPLIFYAIVEIHHFERVLRQFGIRQNIPEMPDSWDMTLHQISRKARTGTDWGVQHILHIRRWQRRHETIVNRPPISNERYTERGYWEWYNNITRRFVSSSTSRRMESGYQPGDGCMRDIVVCYII
;
A
#
# COMPACT_ATOMS: atom_id res chain seq x y z
N MET A 1 9.99 3.13 20.52
CA MET A 1 10.95 2.47 19.62
C MET A 1 11.89 3.54 19.11
N GLN A 2 13.16 3.47 19.50
CA GLN A 2 14.21 4.34 18.97
C GLN A 2 14.69 3.76 17.61
N GLU A 3 15.29 4.59 16.73
CA GLU A 3 15.71 4.20 15.36
C GLU A 3 16.71 3.03 15.34
N ASP A 4 17.37 2.76 16.45
CA ASP A 4 18.33 1.67 16.65
C ASP A 4 17.70 0.32 17.03
N GLN A 5 16.40 0.28 17.34
CA GLN A 5 15.70 -0.92 17.80
C GLN A 5 14.95 -1.68 16.69
N PHE A 6 14.86 -1.12 15.48
CA PHE A 6 14.13 -1.72 14.37
C PHE A 6 15.02 -1.84 13.13
N ILE A 7 15.37 -3.08 12.81
CA ILE A 7 16.15 -3.42 11.61
C ILE A 7 15.15 -3.73 10.51
N TRP A 8 15.30 -3.02 9.41
CA TRP A 8 14.37 -3.10 8.29
C TRP A 8 14.94 -4.06 7.25
N GLN A 9 14.31 -5.23 7.08
CA GLN A 9 14.76 -6.26 6.15
C GLN A 9 13.89 -6.24 4.87
N PRO A 10 14.49 -5.97 3.70
CA PRO A 10 13.77 -6.06 2.43
C PRO A 10 13.42 -7.51 2.09
N TYR A 11 12.43 -7.69 1.23
CA TYR A 11 12.09 -8.98 0.67
C TYR A 11 13.26 -9.55 -0.13
N ASP A 12 13.46 -10.86 0.01
CA ASP A 12 14.38 -11.62 -0.82
C ASP A 12 13.72 -11.87 -2.18
N MET A 13 13.87 -10.87 -3.06
CA MET A 13 13.30 -10.89 -4.39
C MET A 13 13.85 -12.04 -5.23
N ASP A 14 15.04 -12.55 -4.91
CA ASP A 14 15.72 -13.64 -5.63
C ASP A 14 15.36 -15.02 -5.08
N SER A 15 14.49 -15.11 -4.07
CA SER A 15 14.07 -16.39 -3.51
C SER A 15 13.39 -17.27 -4.57
N ASP A 16 13.71 -18.57 -4.57
CA ASP A 16 13.13 -19.55 -5.49
C ASP A 16 11.59 -19.49 -5.54
N ARG A 17 10.97 -19.22 -4.38
CA ARG A 17 9.51 -19.07 -4.22
C ARG A 17 8.94 -17.92 -5.03
N ILE A 18 9.61 -16.77 -5.02
CA ILE A 18 9.18 -15.58 -5.76
C ILE A 18 9.50 -15.76 -7.25
N MET A 19 10.64 -16.37 -7.56
CA MET A 19 11.08 -16.60 -8.93
C MET A 19 10.18 -17.55 -9.72
N VAL A 20 9.46 -18.47 -9.06
CA VAL A 20 8.41 -19.27 -9.73
C VAL A 20 7.34 -18.38 -10.39
N TYR A 21 6.97 -17.28 -9.75
CA TYR A 21 5.97 -16.34 -10.28
C TYR A 21 6.59 -15.28 -11.21
N ALA A 22 7.89 -15.02 -11.09
CA ALA A 22 8.58 -14.01 -11.88
C ALA A 22 8.53 -14.31 -13.39
N ALA A 23 8.70 -15.58 -13.78
CA ALA A 23 8.68 -16.00 -15.17
C ALA A 23 7.34 -15.73 -15.88
N ASP A 24 6.23 -15.85 -15.14
CA ASP A 24 4.88 -15.70 -15.67
C ASP A 24 4.37 -14.26 -15.62
N PHE A 25 4.90 -13.42 -14.72
CA PHE A 25 4.25 -12.15 -14.34
C PHE A 25 5.08 -10.87 -14.51
N THR A 26 6.18 -10.90 -15.29
CA THR A 26 6.91 -9.67 -15.69
C THR A 26 7.34 -8.85 -14.46
N PRO A 27 8.42 -9.25 -13.75
CA PRO A 27 8.76 -8.78 -12.40
C PRO A 27 8.90 -7.26 -12.26
N GLU A 28 9.28 -6.58 -13.35
CA GLU A 28 9.35 -5.13 -13.39
C GLU A 28 8.01 -4.45 -13.10
N LEU A 29 6.88 -5.11 -13.42
CA LEU A 29 5.55 -4.57 -13.17
C LEU A 29 5.19 -4.54 -11.70
N TRP A 30 5.83 -5.35 -10.85
CA TRP A 30 5.60 -5.32 -9.40
C TRP A 30 5.96 -3.97 -8.78
N ARG A 31 6.78 -3.19 -9.51
CA ARG A 31 7.21 -1.85 -9.13
C ARG A 31 6.35 -0.74 -9.74
N SER A 32 5.25 -1.06 -10.39
CA SER A 32 4.38 -0.07 -11.04
C SER A 32 3.42 0.56 -10.04
N ALA A 33 3.39 1.88 -9.96
CA ALA A 33 2.30 2.58 -9.28
C ALA A 33 1.07 2.62 -10.20
N CYS A 34 0.11 1.70 -10.06
CA CYS A 34 -0.98 1.55 -11.03
C CYS A 34 -2.24 0.87 -10.43
N PRO A 35 -3.43 1.04 -11.03
CA PRO A 35 -4.62 0.34 -10.57
C PRO A 35 -4.61 -1.15 -10.93
N LEU A 36 -4.81 -2.02 -9.95
CA LEU A 36 -5.14 -3.44 -10.13
C LEU A 36 -6.64 -3.57 -10.35
N ILE A 37 -7.03 -4.20 -11.45
CA ILE A 37 -8.43 -4.30 -11.87
C ILE A 37 -8.85 -5.76 -11.91
N PHE A 38 -9.85 -6.11 -11.11
CA PHE A 38 -10.49 -7.42 -11.13
C PHE A 38 -12.00 -7.25 -11.27
N TYR A 39 -12.47 -7.29 -12.52
CA TYR A 39 -13.88 -7.09 -12.88
C TYR A 39 -14.43 -5.76 -12.32
N ALA A 40 -15.23 -5.83 -11.25
CA ALA A 40 -15.84 -4.68 -10.61
C ALA A 40 -14.93 -4.00 -9.57
N ILE A 41 -13.86 -4.67 -9.14
CA ILE A 41 -12.96 -4.23 -8.09
C ILE A 41 -11.78 -3.50 -8.74
N VAL A 42 -11.49 -2.31 -8.24
CA VAL A 42 -10.27 -1.57 -8.55
C VAL A 42 -9.59 -1.26 -7.23
N GLU A 43 -8.33 -1.63 -7.11
CA GLU A 43 -7.45 -1.28 -5.99
C GLU A 43 -6.22 -0.59 -6.56
N ILE A 44 -5.71 0.45 -5.91
CA ILE A 44 -4.50 1.12 -6.37
C ILE A 44 -3.28 0.42 -5.78
N HIS A 45 -2.37 -0.04 -6.64
CA HIS A 45 -1.07 -0.55 -6.21
C HIS A 45 -0.12 0.62 -5.98
N HIS A 46 -0.01 1.05 -4.72
CA HIS A 46 0.86 2.14 -4.30
C HIS A 46 2.29 1.67 -4.00
N PHE A 47 2.99 1.18 -5.02
CA PHE A 47 4.36 0.69 -4.86
C PHE A 47 5.31 1.75 -4.27
N GLU A 48 5.10 3.02 -4.59
CA GLU A 48 5.86 4.16 -4.07
C GLU A 48 5.78 4.32 -2.55
N ARG A 49 4.84 3.67 -1.86
CA ARG A 49 4.72 3.67 -0.39
C ARG A 49 5.51 2.56 0.29
N VAL A 50 5.91 1.53 -0.47
CA VAL A 50 6.54 0.31 0.05
C VAL A 50 7.93 0.07 -0.55
N LEU A 51 8.59 1.09 -1.11
CA LEU A 51 9.93 1.00 -1.72
C LEU A 51 10.94 0.33 -0.80
N ARG A 52 10.83 0.57 0.52
CA ARG A 52 11.71 -0.05 1.50
C ARG A 52 11.61 -1.58 1.54
N GLN A 53 10.42 -2.15 1.27
CA GLN A 53 10.20 -3.60 1.13
C GLN A 53 11.06 -4.20 0.03
N PHE A 54 11.45 -3.40 -0.96
CA PHE A 54 12.23 -3.81 -2.11
C PHE A 54 13.69 -3.36 -2.02
N GLY A 55 14.15 -2.89 -0.85
CA GLY A 55 15.50 -2.38 -0.67
C GLY A 55 15.76 -1.04 -1.38
N ILE A 56 14.69 -0.32 -1.74
CA ILE A 56 14.75 0.95 -2.46
C ILE A 56 14.55 2.11 -1.50
N ARG A 57 15.26 3.22 -1.72
CA ARG A 57 15.20 4.39 -0.84
C ARG A 57 13.79 5.00 -0.85
N GLN A 58 13.17 5.00 0.32
CA GLN A 58 11.81 5.50 0.55
C GLN A 58 11.79 7.01 0.81
N ASN A 59 10.96 7.72 0.04
CA ASN A 59 10.55 9.11 0.31
C ASN A 59 9.35 9.16 1.25
N ILE A 60 9.05 10.34 1.79
CA ILE A 60 7.73 10.58 2.40
C ILE A 60 6.70 10.45 1.28
N PRO A 61 5.78 9.48 1.35
CA PRO A 61 4.78 9.32 0.31
C PRO A 61 3.81 10.50 0.30
N GLU A 62 3.31 10.82 -0.89
CA GLU A 62 2.22 11.79 -1.03
C GLU A 62 0.94 11.23 -0.37
N MET A 63 -0.04 12.07 -0.09
CA MET A 63 -1.35 11.57 0.33
C MET A 63 -2.03 10.89 -0.87
N PRO A 64 -2.78 9.79 -0.67
CA PRO A 64 -3.53 9.20 -1.78
C PRO A 64 -4.48 10.22 -2.37
N ASP A 65 -4.70 10.13 -3.69
CA ASP A 65 -5.65 11.00 -4.36
C ASP A 65 -7.05 10.77 -3.78
N SER A 66 -7.81 11.85 -3.59
CA SER A 66 -9.21 11.77 -3.15
C SER A 66 -10.05 10.89 -4.08
N TRP A 67 -9.69 10.83 -5.36
CA TRP A 67 -10.27 9.94 -6.36
C TRP A 67 -10.09 8.46 -6.00
N ASP A 68 -8.91 8.08 -5.54
CA ASP A 68 -8.61 6.69 -5.17
C ASP A 68 -9.45 6.28 -3.95
N MET A 69 -9.68 7.19 -3.00
CA MET A 69 -10.59 6.96 -1.88
C MET A 69 -12.05 6.74 -2.28
N THR A 70 -12.50 7.29 -3.42
CA THR A 70 -13.88 7.09 -3.88
C THR A 70 -14.14 5.66 -4.39
N LEU A 71 -13.09 4.91 -4.75
CA LEU A 71 -13.22 3.53 -5.19
C LEU A 71 -13.86 2.64 -4.12
N HIS A 72 -13.51 2.84 -2.85
CA HIS A 72 -14.07 2.09 -1.73
C HIS A 72 -15.54 2.40 -1.45
N GLN A 73 -16.07 3.49 -2.01
CA GLN A 73 -17.48 3.87 -1.90
C GLN A 73 -18.36 3.18 -2.96
N ILE A 74 -17.74 2.55 -3.97
CA ILE A 74 -18.45 1.83 -5.03
C ILE A 74 -18.98 0.50 -4.47
N SER A 75 -20.23 0.53 -3.99
CA SER A 75 -20.93 -0.70 -3.61
C SER A 75 -21.22 -1.57 -4.82
N ARG A 76 -20.97 -2.89 -4.68
CA ARG A 76 -21.30 -3.91 -5.67
C ARG A 76 -22.73 -4.46 -5.53
N LYS A 77 -23.42 -4.16 -4.42
CA LYS A 77 -24.76 -4.68 -4.15
C LYS A 77 -25.79 -4.01 -5.07
N ALA A 78 -26.73 -4.78 -5.59
CA ALA A 78 -27.84 -4.33 -6.44
C ALA A 78 -27.44 -3.64 -7.77
N ARG A 79 -26.23 -3.91 -8.29
CA ARG A 79 -25.72 -3.36 -9.56
C ARG A 79 -25.61 -4.41 -10.69
N THR A 80 -26.63 -5.25 -10.83
CA THR A 80 -26.73 -6.19 -11.96
C THR A 80 -26.84 -5.42 -13.27
N GLY A 81 -25.96 -5.71 -14.23
CA GLY A 81 -25.95 -5.05 -15.55
C GLY A 81 -25.12 -3.76 -15.65
N THR A 82 -24.33 -3.41 -14.64
CA THR A 82 -23.37 -2.29 -14.76
C THR A 82 -22.26 -2.64 -15.73
N ASP A 83 -22.01 -1.76 -16.70
CA ASP A 83 -20.83 -1.84 -17.56
C ASP A 83 -19.61 -1.32 -16.80
N TRP A 84 -18.86 -2.25 -16.23
CA TRP A 84 -17.64 -1.94 -15.48
C TRP A 84 -16.51 -1.42 -16.37
N GLY A 85 -16.52 -1.71 -17.67
CA GLY A 85 -15.55 -1.17 -18.62
C GLY A 85 -15.70 0.33 -18.80
N VAL A 86 -16.95 0.81 -18.88
CA VAL A 86 -17.27 2.24 -18.91
C VAL A 86 -17.04 2.88 -17.55
N GLN A 87 -17.51 2.24 -16.47
CA GLN A 87 -17.37 2.76 -15.10
C GLN A 87 -15.90 2.98 -14.73
N HIS A 88 -15.02 2.06 -15.11
CA HIS A 88 -13.60 2.06 -14.74
C HIS A 88 -12.68 2.55 -15.86
N ILE A 89 -13.21 3.23 -16.89
CA ILE A 89 -12.43 3.58 -18.09
C ILE A 89 -11.16 4.37 -17.79
N LEU A 90 -11.18 5.25 -16.78
CA LEU A 90 -9.99 6.00 -16.35
C LEU A 90 -8.94 5.09 -15.71
N HIS A 91 -9.35 4.13 -14.88
CA HIS A 91 -8.45 3.14 -14.28
C HIS A 91 -7.89 2.19 -15.32
N ILE A 92 -8.70 1.75 -16.29
CA ILE A 92 -8.25 0.93 -17.42
C ILE A 92 -7.17 1.67 -18.21
N ARG A 93 -7.36 2.95 -18.51
CA ARG A 93 -6.32 3.78 -19.18
C ARG A 93 -5.05 3.91 -18.36
N ARG A 94 -5.15 4.10 -17.04
CA ARG A 94 -3.98 4.12 -16.14
C ARG A 94 -3.26 2.76 -16.14
N TRP A 95 -3.99 1.64 -16.07
CA TRP A 95 -3.41 0.29 -16.14
C TRP A 95 -2.73 -0.01 -17.48
N GLN A 96 -3.27 0.48 -18.60
CA GLN A 96 -2.63 0.34 -19.91
C GLN A 96 -1.25 0.99 -19.95
N ARG A 97 -1.03 2.04 -19.17
CA ARG A 97 0.24 2.78 -19.04
C ARG A 97 1.12 2.26 -17.90
N ARG A 98 0.82 1.12 -17.28
CA ARG A 98 1.56 0.57 -16.11
C ARG A 98 3.09 0.50 -16.29
N HIS A 99 3.58 0.21 -17.50
CA HIS A 99 5.03 0.16 -17.75
C HIS A 99 5.69 1.55 -17.64
N GLU A 100 4.93 2.63 -17.85
CA GLU A 100 5.40 4.01 -17.67
C GLU A 100 5.40 4.44 -16.20
N THR A 101 4.70 3.71 -15.32
CA THR A 101 4.55 4.05 -13.90
C THR A 101 5.44 3.19 -12.99
N ILE A 102 6.38 2.45 -13.57
CA ILE A 102 7.41 1.71 -12.84
C ILE A 102 8.26 2.71 -12.05
N VAL A 103 8.23 2.59 -10.72
CA VAL A 103 8.98 3.46 -9.83
C VAL A 103 10.44 3.00 -9.80
N ASN A 104 11.31 3.86 -10.33
CA ASN A 104 12.76 3.66 -10.31
C ASN A 104 13.38 4.66 -9.34
N ARG A 105 13.99 4.17 -8.27
CA ARG A 105 14.76 4.98 -7.31
C ARG A 105 16.05 4.26 -6.90
N PRO A 106 17.04 4.99 -6.37
CA PRO A 106 18.28 4.39 -5.93
C PRO A 106 18.06 3.34 -4.84
N PRO A 107 18.83 2.23 -4.84
CA PRO A 107 18.82 1.29 -3.74
C PRO A 107 19.32 1.94 -2.46
N ILE A 108 18.94 1.34 -1.34
CA ILE A 108 19.40 1.75 -0.02
C ILE A 108 20.87 1.34 0.14
N SER A 109 21.77 2.32 0.34
CA SER A 109 23.20 2.06 0.55
C SER A 109 23.53 1.52 1.95
N ASN A 110 22.67 1.79 2.92
CA ASN A 110 22.68 1.18 4.27
C ASN A 110 21.23 1.14 4.79
N GLU A 111 20.82 0.10 5.51
CA GLU A 111 19.42 -0.17 5.92
C GLU A 111 18.68 1.00 6.61
N ARG A 112 19.43 1.99 7.11
CA ARG A 112 18.95 3.17 7.82
C ARG A 112 18.73 4.39 6.94
N TYR A 113 19.29 4.40 5.72
CA TYR A 113 19.27 5.56 4.84
C TYR A 113 17.93 5.72 4.13
N THR A 114 17.12 6.66 4.61
CA THR A 114 15.85 7.08 4.01
C THR A 114 15.91 8.55 3.58
N GLU A 115 14.84 9.07 2.99
CA GLU A 115 14.72 10.52 2.81
C GLU A 115 14.60 11.24 4.16
N ARG A 116 15.13 12.47 4.24
CA ARG A 116 15.07 13.27 5.46
C ARG A 116 13.60 13.46 5.90
N GLY A 117 13.30 13.21 7.17
CA GLY A 117 11.95 13.34 7.72
C GLY A 117 11.07 12.10 7.54
N TYR A 118 11.50 11.09 6.78
CA TYR A 118 10.72 9.85 6.61
C TYR A 118 10.44 9.14 7.93
N TRP A 119 11.45 9.01 8.81
CA TRP A 119 11.26 8.34 10.10
C TRP A 119 10.32 9.10 11.04
N GLU A 120 10.36 10.43 11.01
CA GLU A 120 9.42 11.26 11.77
C GLU A 120 7.99 11.06 11.27
N TRP A 121 7.78 11.15 9.95
CA TRP A 121 6.50 10.86 9.31
C TRP A 121 6.02 9.45 9.67
N TYR A 122 6.86 8.43 9.47
CA TYR A 122 6.53 7.02 9.75
C TYR A 122 6.15 6.83 11.22
N ASN A 123 6.89 7.41 12.16
CA ASN A 123 6.60 7.34 13.59
C ASN A 123 5.31 8.05 13.99
N ASN A 124 4.89 9.06 13.23
CA ASN A 124 3.67 9.82 13.46
C ASN A 124 2.43 9.11 12.91
N ILE A 125 2.55 8.40 11.78
CA ILE A 125 1.43 7.75 11.11
C ILE A 125 1.23 6.27 11.53
N THR A 126 2.28 5.58 11.98
CA THR A 126 2.21 4.15 12.32
C THR A 126 1.95 3.90 13.80
N ARG A 127 1.11 2.88 14.07
CA ARG A 127 0.93 2.35 15.42
C ARG A 127 2.09 1.40 15.75
N ARG A 128 2.98 1.85 16.62
CA ARG A 128 4.18 1.10 17.02
C ARG A 128 3.94 0.02 18.08
N PHE A 129 2.79 0.07 18.74
CA PHE A 129 2.42 -0.87 19.79
C PHE A 129 0.99 -1.32 19.58
N VAL A 130 0.79 -2.63 19.50
CA VAL A 130 -0.53 -3.24 19.69
C VAL A 130 -0.59 -3.58 21.18
N SER A 131 -1.38 -2.83 21.95
CA SER A 131 -1.58 -3.19 23.35
C SER A 131 -2.37 -4.50 23.43
N SER A 132 -1.94 -5.42 24.30
CA SER A 132 -2.75 -6.60 24.62
C SER A 132 -4.04 -6.13 25.29
N SER A 133 -5.19 -6.52 24.75
CA SER A 133 -6.53 -6.19 25.26
C SER A 133 -6.83 -6.72 26.68
N THR A 134 -5.88 -7.41 27.31
CA THR A 134 -6.03 -8.02 28.63
C THR A 134 -6.17 -7.05 29.80
N SER A 135 -5.89 -5.75 29.65
CA SER A 135 -6.08 -4.78 30.76
C SER A 135 -7.46 -4.11 30.80
N ARG A 136 -8.33 -4.35 29.82
CA ARG A 136 -9.72 -3.88 29.84
C ARG A 136 -10.63 -5.01 29.36
N ARG A 137 -11.13 -5.81 30.30
CA ARG A 137 -12.40 -6.51 30.11
C ARG A 137 -13.48 -5.44 29.93
N MET A 138 -13.70 -5.01 28.69
CA MET A 138 -14.96 -4.37 28.30
C MET A 138 -15.88 -5.51 27.86
N GLU A 139 -17.03 -5.64 28.51
CA GLU A 139 -18.06 -6.67 28.27
C GLU A 139 -18.80 -6.53 26.92
N SER A 140 -18.19 -5.90 25.92
CA SER A 140 -18.74 -5.84 24.57
C SER A 140 -17.59 -6.02 23.59
N GLY A 141 -17.60 -7.13 22.86
CA GLY A 141 -16.56 -7.56 21.92
C GLY A 141 -16.41 -6.70 20.67
N TYR A 142 -16.95 -5.48 20.67
CA TYR A 142 -16.77 -4.51 19.62
C TYR A 142 -16.03 -3.29 20.18
N GLN A 143 -14.78 -3.13 19.79
CA GLN A 143 -14.10 -1.84 19.89
C GLN A 143 -14.37 -1.08 18.59
N PRO A 144 -15.23 -0.05 18.59
CA PRO A 144 -15.30 0.83 17.45
C PRO A 144 -13.93 1.51 17.35
N GLY A 145 -13.15 1.14 16.34
CA GLY A 145 -12.09 2.04 15.88
C GLY A 145 -12.76 3.38 15.63
N ASP A 146 -12.34 4.39 16.39
CA ASP A 146 -12.85 5.76 16.32
C ASP A 146 -12.95 6.18 14.85
N GLY A 147 -14.06 6.80 14.44
CA GLY A 147 -14.38 7.04 13.02
C GLY A 147 -13.26 7.80 12.29
N CYS A 148 -12.66 8.77 12.98
CA CYS A 148 -11.48 9.53 12.56
C CYS A 148 -10.23 8.65 12.31
N MET A 149 -10.10 7.53 13.03
CA MET A 149 -8.92 6.66 12.97
C MET A 149 -9.01 5.55 11.91
N ARG A 150 -10.19 5.22 11.39
CA ARG A 150 -10.31 4.29 10.26
C ARG A 150 -9.79 4.92 8.97
N ASP A 151 -10.06 6.20 8.79
CA ASP A 151 -9.59 6.96 7.63
C ASP A 151 -8.06 7.05 7.59
N ILE A 152 -7.39 7.10 8.75
CA ILE A 152 -5.92 7.16 8.81
C ILE A 152 -5.26 5.81 8.42
N VAL A 153 -5.85 4.66 8.76
CA VAL A 153 -5.19 3.37 8.44
C VAL A 153 -5.43 2.98 6.98
N VAL A 154 -6.61 3.28 6.45
CA VAL A 154 -6.96 3.01 5.05
C VAL A 154 -6.22 3.96 4.10
N CYS A 155 -5.94 5.21 4.50
CA CYS A 155 -5.28 6.19 3.63
C CYS A 155 -3.73 6.21 3.71
N TYR A 156 -3.10 5.54 4.67
CA TYR A 156 -1.64 5.70 4.87
C TYR A 156 -0.83 4.41 4.63
N ILE A 157 -1.47 3.24 4.60
CA ILE A 157 -0.77 1.95 4.53
C ILE A 157 -1.12 1.15 3.25
N ILE A 158 -2.25 1.48 2.61
CA ILE A 158 -2.69 0.85 1.35
C ILE A 158 -2.54 1.87 0.22
#